data_AF-A0A7C2FAE2-F1
#
_entry.id   AF-A0A7C2FAE2-F1
#
_cell.length_a   1.000
_cell.length_b   1.000
_cell.length_c   1.000
_cell.angle_alpha   90.00
_cell.angle_beta   90.00
_cell.angle_gamma   90.00
#
_symmetry.space_group_name_H-M   'P 1'
#
loop_
_entity.id
_entity.type
_entity.pdbx_description
1 polymer ?
#
loop_
_entity_poly.entity_id
_entity_poly.type
_entity_poly.pdbx_seq_one_letter_code
_entity_poly.pdbx_strand_id
1 'polypeptide(L)' 'MTTPDRVQRLRLRKLECQRHLRVLEQKLAANPRDVFAKREIERLQELLKELEQEEQRLLSGSPEATGGEKGEGSP' A
#
# COMPACT_ATOMS: atom_id res chain seq x y z
N MET A 1 -14.66 10.98 -5.54
CA MET A 1 -14.03 9.91 -4.74
C MET A 1 -13.21 10.56 -3.66
N THR A 2 -13.42 10.17 -2.40
CA THR A 2 -12.76 10.78 -1.25
C THR A 2 -11.37 10.17 -1.01
N THR A 3 -10.51 10.86 -0.23
CA THR A 3 -9.22 10.30 0.20
C THR A 3 -9.38 8.97 0.97
N PRO A 4 -10.36 8.81 1.89
CA PRO A 4 -10.68 7.52 2.49
C PRO A 4 -10.98 6.41 1.47
N ASP A 5 -11.79 6.67 0.43
CA ASP A 5 -12.11 5.67 -0.60
C ASP A 5 -10.87 5.23 -1.39
N ARG A 6 -9.91 6.14 -1.59
CA ARG A 6 -8.64 5.84 -2.26
C ARG A 6 -7.75 4.98 -1.38
N VAL A 7 -7.60 5.33 -0.10
CA VAL A 7 -6.82 4.55 0.87
C VAL A 7 -7.38 3.15 1.05
N GLN A 8 -8.71 3.00 1.17
CA GLN A 8 -9.34 1.68 1.28
C GLN A 8 -9.04 0.79 0.05
N ARG A 9 -9.08 1.37 -1.16
CA ARG A 9 -8.72 0.63 -2.38
C ARG A 9 -7.25 0.24 -2.45
N LEU A 10 -6.35 1.13 -2.03
CA LEU A 10 -4.92 0.79 -1.91
C LEU A 10 -4.71 -0.37 -0.95
N ARG A 11 -5.35 -0.34 0.23
CA ARG A 11 -5.27 -1.43 1.22
C ARG A 11 -5.79 -2.75 0.69
N LEU A 12 -6.93 -2.74 0.01
CA LEU A 12 -7.47 -3.93 -0.66
C LEU A 12 -6.48 -4.46 -1.71
N ARG A 13 -5.91 -3.58 -2.53
CA ARG A 13 -4.93 -3.98 -3.54
C ARG A 13 -3.65 -4.55 -2.94
N LYS A 14 -3.17 -3.99 -1.83
CA LYS A 14 -2.02 -4.54 -1.07
C LYS A 14 -2.34 -5.95 -0.55
N LEU A 15 -3.53 -6.17 0.01
CA LEU A 15 -3.96 -7.49 0.49
C LEU A 15 -4.00 -8.52 -0.65
N GLU A 16 -4.48 -8.13 -1.83
CA GLU A 16 -4.46 -8.99 -3.02
C GLU A 16 -3.03 -9.37 -3.42
N CYS A 17 -2.10 -8.40 -3.45
CA CYS A 17 -0.70 -8.64 -3.78
C CYS A 17 -0.04 -9.58 -2.76
N GLN A 18 -0.29 -9.36 -1.46
CA GLN A 18 0.21 -10.23 -0.39
C GLN A 18 -0.34 -11.65 -0.49
N ARG A 19 -1.63 -11.81 -0.82
CA ARG A 19 -2.21 -13.14 -1.07
C ARG A 19 -1.53 -13.83 -2.26
N HIS A 20 -1.27 -13.09 -3.35
CA HIS A 20 -0.64 -13.64 -4.52
C HIS A 20 0.82 -14.06 -4.23
N LEU A 21 1.58 -13.25 -3.49
CA LEU A 21 2.93 -13.60 -3.05
C LEU A 21 2.96 -14.93 -2.31
N ARG A 22 2.08 -15.14 -1.32
CA ARG A 22 2.01 -16.41 -0.58
C ARG A 22 1.78 -17.62 -1.49
N VAL A 23 0.94 -17.47 -2.50
CA VAL A 23 0.67 -18.54 -3.48
C VAL A 23 1.91 -18.84 -4.32
N LEU A 24 2.65 -17.80 -4.74
CA LEU A 24 3.86 -17.97 -5.54
C LEU A 24 5.01 -18.56 -4.72
N GLU A 25 5.14 -18.15 -3.46
CA GLU A 25 6.10 -18.73 -2.51
C GLU A 25 5.82 -20.22 -2.28
N GLN A 26 4.55 -20.62 -2.14
CA GLN A 26 4.17 -22.04 -2.07
C GLN A 26 4.51 -22.79 -3.37
N LYS A 27 4.26 -22.19 -4.53
CA LYS A 27 4.65 -22.78 -5.82
C LYS A 27 6.16 -22.96 -5.93
N LEU A 28 6.95 -21.99 -5.47
CA LEU A 28 8.41 -22.11 -5.45
C LEU A 28 8.91 -23.13 -4.44
N ALA A 29 8.26 -23.26 -3.29
CA ALA A 29 8.58 -24.31 -2.33
C ALA A 29 8.35 -25.71 -2.96
N ALA A 30 7.29 -25.87 -3.75
CA ALA A 30 7.02 -27.10 -4.49
C ALA A 30 7.93 -27.30 -5.72
N ASN A 31 8.32 -26.21 -6.40
CA ASN A 31 9.21 -26.22 -7.55
C ASN A 31 10.21 -25.05 -7.51
N PRO A 32 11.41 -25.24 -6.91
CA PRO A 32 12.40 -24.17 -6.75
C PRO A 32 12.99 -23.63 -8.06
N ARG A 33 12.76 -24.33 -9.18
CA ARG A 33 13.24 -23.93 -10.52
C ARG A 33 12.20 -23.16 -11.32
N ASP A 34 11.02 -22.87 -10.76
CA ASP A 34 10.00 -22.07 -11.43
C ASP A 34 10.47 -20.61 -11.61
N VAL A 35 11.01 -20.30 -12.79
CA VAL A 35 11.52 -18.96 -13.13
C VAL A 35 10.38 -17.94 -13.21
N PHE A 36 9.18 -18.36 -13.59
CA PHE A 36 8.01 -17.47 -13.65
C PHE A 36 7.64 -17.01 -12.25
N ALA A 37 7.52 -17.94 -11.30
CA ALA A 37 7.16 -17.61 -9.93
C ALA A 37 8.18 -16.67 -9.26
N LYS A 38 9.49 -16.85 -9.52
CA LYS A 38 10.53 -15.91 -9.04
C LYS A 38 10.33 -14.49 -9.57
N ARG A 39 10.17 -14.35 -10.89
CA ARG A 39 9.96 -13.04 -11.54
C ARG A 39 8.65 -12.37 -11.10
N GLU A 40 7.61 -13.18 -10.90
CA GLU A 40 6.31 -12.69 -10.44
C GLU A 40 6.41 -12.14 -9.01
N ILE A 41 7.14 -12.82 -8.13
CA ILE A 41 7.41 -12.36 -6.76
C ILE A 41 8.14 -11.02 -6.78
N GLU A 42 9.23 -10.90 -7.54
CA GLU A 42 10.00 -9.65 -7.65
C GLU A 42 9.10 -8.48 -8.09
N ARG A 43 8.24 -8.71 -9.10
CA ARG A 43 7.31 -7.68 -9.59
C ARG A 43 6.26 -7.29 -8.53
N LEU A 44 5.70 -8.26 -7.82
CA LEU A 44 4.69 -8.00 -6.79
C LEU A 44 5.29 -7.30 -5.57
N GLN A 45 6.55 -7.57 -5.24
CA GLN A 45 7.27 -6.87 -4.18
C GLN A 45 7.49 -5.39 -4.55
N GLU A 46 7.90 -5.09 -5.79
CA GLU A 46 8.02 -3.70 -6.26
C GLU A 46 6.65 -2.99 -6.24
N LEU A 47 5.61 -3.65 -6.74
CA LEU A 47 4.25 -3.10 -6.71
C LEU A 47 3.77 -2.83 -5.27
N LEU A 48 4.05 -3.70 -4.31
CA LEU A 48 3.70 -3.45 -2.91
C LEU A 48 4.37 -2.21 -2.36
N LYS A 49 5.66 -2.01 -2.66
CA LYS A 49 6.42 -0.83 -2.25
C LYS A 49 5.84 0.44 -2.87
N GLU A 50 5.44 0.41 -4.15
CA GLU A 50 4.75 1.53 -4.80
C GLU A 50 3.42 1.87 -4.11
N LEU A 51 2.61 0.85 -3.80
CA LEU A 51 1.33 1.02 -3.11
C LEU A 51 1.50 1.55 -1.68
N GLU A 52 2.54 1.13 -0.97
CA GLU A 52 2.89 1.63 0.36
C GLU A 52 3.29 3.10 0.32
N GLN A 53 4.11 3.49 -0.65
CA GLN A 53 4.48 4.89 -0.84
C GLN A 53 3.27 5.74 -1.22
N GLU A 54 2.37 5.24 -2.07
CA GLU A 54 1.15 5.97 -2.43
C GLU A 54 0.21 6.12 -1.22
N GLU A 55 0.02 5.07 -0.44
CA GLU A 55 -0.76 5.13 0.81
C GLU A 55 -0.17 6.17 1.76
N GLN A 56 1.15 6.15 1.97
CA GLN A 56 1.83 7.11 2.83
C GLN A 56 1.65 8.55 2.33
N ARG A 57 1.78 8.79 1.02
CA ARG A 57 1.56 10.13 0.42
C ARG A 57 0.13 10.63 0.62
N LEU A 58 -0.87 9.76 0.51
CA LEU A 58 -2.27 10.14 0.73
C LEU A 58 -2.56 10.44 2.20
N LEU A 59 -1.92 9.71 3.12
CA LEU A 59 -2.05 9.94 4.56
C LEU A 59 -1.28 11.19 5.01
N SER A 60 -0.08 11.44 4.47
CA SER A 60 0.74 12.63 4.80
C SER A 60 0.29 13.90 4.08
N GLY A 61 -0.44 13.75 2.96
CA GLY A 61 -0.99 14.85 2.17
C GLY A 61 -2.42 15.24 2.55
N SER A 62 -3.00 14.63 3.59
CA SER A 62 -4.30 15.04 4.12
C SER A 62 -4.11 16.21 5.10
N PRO A 63 -4.63 17.42 4.81
CA PRO A 63 -4.55 18.57 5.73
C PRO A 63 -5.49 18.45 6.95
N GLU A 64 -5.99 17.26 7.27
CA GLU A 64 -6.76 16.99 8.50
C GLU A 64 -5.85 16.75 9.72
N ALA A 65 -4.79 17.55 9.83
CA ALA A 65 -4.11 17.84 11.09
C ALA A 65 -4.39 19.30 11.50
N THR A 66 -5.60 19.79 11.24
CA THR A 66 -6.06 21.09 11.74
C THR A 66 -7.10 20.84 12.82
N GLY A 67 -6.72 21.03 14.08
CA GLY A 67 -7.58 20.82 15.24
C GLY A 67 -7.02 21.40 16.54
N GLY A 68 -6.51 22.63 16.48
CA GLY A 68 -6.21 23.46 17.65
C GLY A 68 -6.93 24.80 17.47
N GLU A 69 -8.14 24.91 18.01
CA GLU A 69 -8.97 26.11 17.96
C GLU A 69 -8.40 27.28 18.79
N LYS A 70 -8.48 28.46 18.16
CA LYS A 70 -8.88 29.79 18.69
C LYS A 70 -8.02 30.54 19.72
N GLY A 71 -7.71 31.77 19.33
CA GLY A 71 -7.44 32.89 20.22
C GLY A 71 -7.16 34.18 19.47
N GLU A 72 -8.16 34.72 18.76
CA GLU A 72 -8.20 36.16 18.44
C GLU A 72 -8.09 36.97 19.74
N GLY A 73 -7.27 38.02 19.71
CA GLY A 73 -7.19 38.99 20.81
C GLY A 73 -5.94 39.86 20.75
N SER A 74 -5.89 40.80 19.80
CA SER A 74 -5.12 42.04 19.98
C SER A 74 -5.71 42.84 21.15
N PRO A 75 -4.90 43.62 21.90
CA PRO A 75 -4.39 44.90 21.41
C PRO A 75 -2.86 45.03 21.39
#